data_AF-A0A7J3IFK8-F1
#
_entry.id   AF-A0A7J3IFK8-F1
#
_cell.length_a   1.000
_cell.length_b   1.000
_cell.length_c   1.000
_cell.angle_alpha   90.00
_cell.angle_beta   90.00
_cell.angle_gamma   90.00
#
_symmetry.space_group_name_H-M   'P 1'
#
loop_
_entity.id
_entity.type
_entity.pdbx_description
1 polymer ?
#
loop_
_entity_poly.entity_id
_entity_poly.type
_entity_poly.pdbx_seq_one_letter_code
_entity_poly.pdbx_strand_id
1 'polypeptide(L)'
;MDYPRNLGVGAPHPKYRHDVLQLYYAGIAYEMLGDLDNAEKLWKDALQRSADMVSEHKVFQALILKKLKRFSEADALLENIVREAELRIKDICERVGGAESSLARLLHYDDVLAYMFYVVGIAEIARGKMAQGLAEIDKALNINKAMRHARWIREGKFLFDIT
;
A
#
# COMPACT_ATOMS: atom_id res chain seq x y z
N MET A 1 -34.77 1.78 -23.57
CA MET A 1 -33.88 2.83 -23.02
C MET A 1 -32.46 2.39 -23.32
N ASP A 2 -31.78 3.08 -24.23
CA ASP A 2 -30.37 2.79 -24.51
C ASP A 2 -29.50 3.37 -23.40
N TYR A 3 -28.68 2.52 -22.79
CA TYR A 3 -27.71 2.93 -21.79
C TYR A 3 -26.63 3.81 -22.46
N PRO A 4 -26.32 4.99 -21.93
CA PRO A 4 -25.34 5.88 -22.54
C PRO A 4 -23.94 5.29 -22.46
N ARG A 5 -23.27 5.17 -23.61
CA ARG A 5 -21.95 4.53 -23.79
C ARG A 5 -20.78 5.26 -23.11
N ASN A 6 -21.03 6.35 -22.40
CA ASN A 6 -20.01 7.27 -21.89
C ASN A 6 -19.74 7.15 -20.38
N LEU A 7 -20.16 6.09 -19.69
CA LEU A 7 -19.82 5.86 -18.28
C LEU A 7 -18.30 5.67 -18.00
N GLY A 8 -17.44 5.70 -19.03
CA GLY A 8 -15.99 5.62 -18.91
C GLY A 8 -15.21 6.91 -19.22
N VAL A 9 -15.86 8.02 -19.62
CA VAL A 9 -15.16 9.23 -20.11
C VAL A 9 -14.51 10.09 -19.01
N GLY A 10 -14.71 9.74 -17.74
CA GLY A 10 -14.09 10.40 -16.58
C GLY A 10 -12.94 9.61 -15.94
N ALA A 11 -12.59 8.43 -16.46
CA ALA A 11 -11.52 7.63 -15.87
C ALA A 11 -10.17 8.33 -16.14
N PRO A 12 -9.34 8.56 -15.09
CA PRO A 12 -8.00 9.09 -15.28
C PRO A 12 -7.23 8.24 -16.29
N HIS A 13 -6.27 8.86 -16.99
CA HIS A 13 -5.35 8.13 -17.85
C HIS A 13 -4.75 6.96 -17.06
N PRO A 14 -4.63 5.73 -17.63
CA PRO A 14 -4.23 4.54 -16.90
C PRO A 14 -3.04 4.75 -15.94
N LYS A 15 -1.98 5.41 -16.41
CA LYS A 15 -0.81 5.79 -15.59
C LYS A 15 -1.14 6.45 -14.23
N TYR A 16 -2.24 7.19 -14.11
CA TYR A 16 -2.61 7.95 -12.91
C TYR A 16 -3.81 7.36 -12.15
N ARG A 17 -4.28 6.16 -12.51
CA ARG A 17 -5.34 5.52 -11.72
C ARG A 17 -4.77 4.90 -10.45
N HIS A 18 -5.58 4.94 -9.41
CA HIS A 18 -5.30 4.38 -8.08
C HIS A 18 -5.87 2.96 -7.95
N ASP A 19 -5.57 2.10 -8.93
CA ASP A 19 -6.16 0.76 -9.09
C ASP A 19 -5.17 -0.40 -8.88
N VAL A 20 -3.95 -0.13 -8.40
CA VAL A 20 -2.89 -1.16 -8.22
C VAL A 20 -3.33 -2.29 -7.28
N LEU A 21 -4.02 -1.95 -6.18
CA LEU A 21 -4.52 -2.92 -5.21
C LEU A 21 -5.52 -3.90 -5.85
N GLN A 22 -6.43 -3.35 -6.66
CA GLN A 22 -7.46 -4.09 -7.38
C GLN A 22 -6.82 -4.99 -8.43
N LEU A 23 -5.82 -4.49 -9.16
CA LEU A 23 -5.08 -5.28 -10.15
C LEU A 23 -4.24 -6.39 -9.51
N TYR A 24 -3.68 -6.17 -8.32
CA TYR A 24 -3.00 -7.23 -7.56
C TYR A 24 -3.96 -8.38 -7.27
N TYR A 25 -5.10 -8.10 -6.62
CA TYR A 25 -6.07 -9.15 -6.28
C TYR A 25 -6.75 -9.78 -7.49
N ALA A 26 -6.98 -9.02 -8.57
CA ALA A 26 -7.46 -9.59 -9.82
C ALA A 26 -6.45 -10.60 -10.39
N GLY A 27 -5.15 -10.28 -10.38
CA GLY A 27 -4.11 -11.22 -10.79
C GLY A 27 -4.03 -12.47 -9.91
N ILE A 28 -4.18 -12.33 -8.58
CA ILE A 28 -4.28 -13.48 -7.67
C ILE A 28 -5.48 -14.37 -8.03
N ALA A 29 -6.64 -13.77 -8.33
CA ALA A 29 -7.80 -14.53 -8.76
C ALA A 29 -7.56 -15.31 -10.06
N TYR A 30 -6.90 -14.71 -11.06
CA TYR A 30 -6.50 -15.42 -12.28
C TYR A 30 -5.50 -16.55 -12.01
N GLU A 31 -4.50 -16.31 -11.15
CA GLU A 31 -3.53 -17.33 -10.74
C GLU A 31 -4.21 -18.53 -10.06
N MET A 32 -5.16 -18.28 -9.15
CA MET A 32 -5.95 -19.32 -8.49
C MET A 32 -6.82 -20.13 -9.47
N LEU A 33 -7.20 -19.54 -10.60
CA LEU A 33 -7.91 -20.22 -11.68
C LEU A 33 -6.97 -20.97 -12.66
N GLY A 34 -5.65 -20.88 -12.45
CA GLY A 34 -4.62 -21.47 -13.32
C GLY A 34 -4.31 -20.65 -14.57
N ASP A 35 -4.88 -19.46 -14.71
CA ASP A 35 -4.68 -18.57 -15.85
C ASP A 35 -3.51 -17.60 -15.59
N LEU A 36 -2.31 -18.15 -15.67
CA LEU A 36 -1.07 -17.44 -15.37
C LEU A 36 -0.80 -16.31 -16.38
N ASP A 37 -1.23 -16.47 -17.63
CA ASP A 37 -1.00 -15.48 -18.70
C ASP A 37 -1.77 -14.18 -18.42
N ASN A 38 -3.05 -14.28 -18.03
CA ASN A 38 -3.83 -13.09 -17.67
C ASN A 38 -3.39 -12.48 -16.34
N ALA A 39 -2.97 -13.30 -15.37
CA ALA A 39 -2.38 -12.80 -14.13
C ALA A 39 -1.12 -11.95 -14.41
N GLU A 40 -0.18 -12.49 -15.18
CA GLU A 40 1.06 -11.79 -15.54
C GLU A 40 0.78 -10.50 -16.33
N LYS A 41 -0.17 -10.52 -17.26
CA LYS A 41 -0.56 -9.33 -18.03
C LYS A 41 -1.09 -8.21 -17.13
N LEU A 42 -1.98 -8.53 -16.18
CA LEU A 42 -2.53 -7.54 -15.24
C LEU A 42 -1.46 -6.96 -14.33
N TRP A 43 -0.58 -7.81 -13.83
CA TRP A 43 0.53 -7.40 -12.98
C TRP A 43 1.52 -6.49 -13.72
N LYS A 44 1.87 -6.80 -14.97
CA LYS A 44 2.69 -5.91 -15.81
C LYS A 44 2.03 -4.56 -16.05
N ASP A 45 0.72 -4.52 -16.26
CA ASP A 45 -0.04 -3.27 -16.40
C ASP A 45 -0.07 -2.44 -15.11
N ALA A 46 -0.26 -3.10 -13.95
CA ALA A 46 -0.26 -2.46 -12.64
C ALA A 46 1.09 -1.79 -12.29
N LEU A 47 2.20 -2.36 -12.76
CA LEU A 47 3.54 -1.76 -12.59
C LEU A 47 3.72 -0.47 -13.40
N GLN A 48 2.85 -0.17 -14.36
CA GLN A 48 2.89 1.10 -15.12
C GLN A 48 2.24 2.27 -14.37
N ARG A 49 1.59 2.02 -13.22
CA ARG A 49 0.91 3.05 -12.44
C ARG A 49 1.89 3.93 -11.68
N SER A 50 1.67 5.23 -11.74
CA SER A 50 2.38 6.22 -10.95
C SER A 50 1.80 6.23 -9.54
N ALA A 51 2.66 6.08 -8.55
CA ALA A 51 2.32 6.15 -7.14
C ALA A 51 3.42 6.89 -6.38
N ASP A 52 3.05 7.65 -5.34
CA ASP A 52 4.01 8.23 -4.40
C ASP A 52 4.87 7.12 -3.79
N MET A 53 6.12 7.45 -3.46
CA MET A 53 7.05 6.48 -2.87
C MET A 53 6.50 5.92 -1.55
N VAL A 54 5.88 6.75 -0.72
CA VAL A 54 5.29 6.33 0.56
C VAL A 54 3.79 6.15 0.37
N SER A 55 3.40 5.05 -0.25
CA SER A 55 1.99 4.74 -0.46
C SER A 55 1.68 3.24 -0.44
N GLU A 56 0.44 2.91 -0.07
CA GLU A 56 -0.07 1.54 -0.16
C GLU A 56 0.12 0.96 -1.57
N HIS A 57 -0.21 1.73 -2.61
CA HIS A 57 -0.01 1.30 -3.99
C HIS A 57 1.43 0.93 -4.30
N LYS A 58 2.42 1.65 -3.76
CA LYS A 58 3.84 1.31 -3.99
C LYS A 58 4.22 -0.01 -3.32
N VAL A 59 3.67 -0.31 -2.15
CA VAL A 59 3.86 -1.61 -1.49
C VAL A 59 3.24 -2.73 -2.31
N PHE A 60 2.04 -2.53 -2.86
CA PHE A 60 1.42 -3.51 -3.76
C PHE A 60 2.18 -3.67 -5.08
N GLN A 61 2.81 -2.63 -5.61
CA GLN A 61 3.75 -2.78 -6.74
C GLN A 61 4.92 -3.70 -6.38
N ALA A 62 5.46 -3.61 -5.16
CA ALA A 62 6.49 -4.53 -4.71
C ALA A 62 5.99 -5.99 -4.57
N LEU A 63 4.78 -6.20 -4.04
CA LEU A 63 4.16 -7.54 -3.99
C LEU A 63 3.96 -8.11 -5.40
N ILE A 64 3.52 -7.28 -6.35
CA ILE A 64 3.41 -7.66 -7.75
C ILE A 64 4.77 -8.07 -8.33
N LEU A 65 5.85 -7.34 -8.02
CA LEU A 65 7.20 -7.73 -8.43
C LEU A 65 7.58 -9.11 -7.90
N LYS A 66 7.19 -9.46 -6.66
CA LYS A 66 7.38 -10.81 -6.11
C LYS A 66 6.60 -11.87 -6.89
N LYS A 67 5.33 -11.62 -7.21
CA LYS A 67 4.52 -12.54 -8.05
C LYS A 67 5.14 -12.76 -9.44
N LEU A 68 5.80 -11.74 -9.99
CA LEU A 68 6.56 -11.82 -11.24
C LEU A 68 8.00 -12.36 -11.07
N LYS A 69 8.36 -12.90 -9.89
CA LYS A 69 9.68 -13.46 -9.56
C LYS A 69 10.84 -12.44 -9.67
N ARG A 70 10.54 -11.15 -9.59
CA ARG A 70 11.51 -10.02 -9.61
C ARG A 70 11.87 -9.62 -8.18
N PHE A 71 12.39 -10.57 -7.41
CA PHE A 71 12.56 -10.43 -5.95
C PHE A 71 13.51 -9.31 -5.55
N SER A 72 14.65 -9.15 -6.24
CA SER A 72 15.62 -8.09 -5.94
C SER A 72 15.03 -6.69 -6.09
N GLU A 73 14.23 -6.48 -7.14
CA GLU A 73 13.53 -5.21 -7.37
C GLU A 73 12.43 -4.97 -6.33
N ALA A 74 11.71 -6.03 -5.94
CA ALA A 74 10.70 -5.94 -4.89
C ALA A 74 11.33 -5.54 -3.55
N ASP A 75 12.42 -6.19 -3.15
CA ASP A 75 13.07 -5.94 -1.86
C ASP A 75 13.72 -4.55 -1.81
N ALA A 76 14.37 -4.12 -2.90
CA ALA A 76 14.90 -2.77 -3.01
C ALA A 76 13.79 -1.71 -2.96
N LEU A 77 12.63 -1.99 -3.58
CA LEU A 77 11.49 -1.08 -3.53
C LEU A 77 10.92 -0.99 -2.10
N LEU A 78 10.73 -2.12 -1.43
CA LEU A 78 10.23 -2.14 -0.04
C LEU A 78 11.18 -1.41 0.92
N GLU A 79 12.49 -1.59 0.76
CA GLU A 79 13.48 -0.87 1.56
C GLU A 79 13.40 0.65 1.35
N ASN A 80 13.26 1.10 0.10
CA ASN A 80 13.08 2.51 -0.19
C ASN A 80 11.78 3.07 0.39
N ILE A 81 10.66 2.33 0.32
CA ILE A 81 9.38 2.75 0.93
C ILE A 81 9.57 2.98 2.43
N VAL A 82 10.16 2.01 3.13
CA VAL A 82 10.38 2.08 4.59
C VAL A 82 11.29 3.27 4.91
N ARG A 83 12.44 3.39 4.25
CA ARG A 83 13.40 4.46 4.51
C ARG A 83 12.79 5.85 4.32
N GLU A 84 12.08 6.07 3.22
CA GLU A 84 11.45 7.37 2.96
C GLU A 84 10.31 7.67 3.93
N ALA A 85 9.53 6.64 4.32
CA ALA A 85 8.47 6.80 5.31
C ALA A 85 9.04 7.17 6.70
N GLU A 86 10.09 6.49 7.14
CA GLU A 86 10.77 6.76 8.42
C GLU A 86 11.37 8.18 8.45
N LEU A 87 11.97 8.63 7.34
CA LEU A 87 12.48 10.00 7.24
C LEU A 87 11.35 11.03 7.34
N ARG A 88 10.21 10.80 6.66
CA ARG A 88 9.04 11.69 6.74
C ARG A 88 8.42 11.68 8.15
N ILE A 89 8.31 10.52 8.79
CA ILE A 89 7.84 10.41 10.18
C ILE A 89 8.74 11.23 11.10
N LYS A 90 10.06 11.09 10.96
CA LYS A 90 11.04 11.82 11.77
C LYS A 90 10.90 13.34 11.58
N ASP A 91 10.85 13.83 10.34
CA ASP A 91 10.66 15.27 10.04
C ASP A 91 9.39 15.82 10.70
N ILE A 92 8.26 15.11 10.55
CA ILE A 92 7.00 15.51 11.16
C ILE A 92 7.12 15.54 12.69
N CYS A 93 7.68 14.49 13.29
CA CYS A 93 7.88 14.43 14.74
C CYS A 93 8.77 15.57 15.27
N GLU A 94 9.84 15.93 14.56
CA GLU A 94 10.70 17.05 14.92
C GLU A 94 9.98 18.41 14.82
N ARG A 95 9.08 18.57 13.85
CA ARG A 95 8.35 19.82 13.61
C ARG A 95 7.16 20.02 14.53
N VAL A 96 6.42 18.96 14.85
CA VAL A 96 5.15 19.07 15.59
C VAL A 96 5.08 18.27 16.88
N GLY A 97 6.10 17.49 17.23
CA GLY A 97 6.15 16.74 18.49
C GLY A 97 5.48 15.36 18.46
N GLY A 98 5.21 14.83 17.26
CA GLY A 98 4.56 13.52 17.05
C GLY A 98 3.04 13.56 17.16
N ALA A 99 2.40 12.39 16.96
CA ALA A 99 0.94 12.30 16.75
C ALA A 99 0.08 12.75 17.94
N GLU A 100 0.59 12.66 19.17
CA GLU A 100 -0.14 13.06 20.39
C GLU A 100 -0.13 14.57 20.64
N SER A 101 0.71 15.31 19.92
CA SER A 101 0.82 16.75 20.08
C SER A 101 -0.43 17.48 19.58
N SER A 102 -0.88 18.48 20.34
CA SER A 102 -1.96 19.38 19.93
C SER A 102 -1.67 20.05 18.58
N LEU A 103 -0.39 20.33 18.29
CA LEU A 103 0.02 20.92 17.01
C LEU A 103 -0.13 19.93 15.85
N ALA A 104 0.17 18.66 16.08
CA ALA A 104 -0.02 17.62 15.06
C ALA A 104 -1.50 17.48 14.69
N ARG A 105 -2.39 17.46 15.68
CA ARG A 105 -3.84 17.40 15.47
C ARG A 105 -4.37 18.66 14.77
N LEU A 106 -3.92 19.84 15.18
CA LEU A 106 -4.34 21.10 14.57
C LEU A 106 -3.96 21.19 13.08
N LEU A 107 -2.81 20.62 12.71
CA LEU A 107 -2.29 20.64 11.34
C LEU A 107 -2.56 19.34 10.58
N HIS A 108 -3.36 18.43 11.13
CA HIS A 108 -3.71 17.12 10.53
C HIS A 108 -2.51 16.21 10.22
N TYR A 109 -1.42 16.36 10.97
CA TYR A 109 -0.24 15.50 10.87
C TYR A 109 -0.42 14.15 11.57
N ASP A 110 -1.38 14.04 12.49
CA ASP A 110 -1.76 12.78 13.13
C ASP A 110 -2.25 11.76 12.09
N ASP A 111 -3.15 12.14 11.18
CA ASP A 111 -3.60 11.27 10.09
C ASP A 111 -2.46 10.89 9.14
N VAL A 112 -1.55 11.83 8.85
CA VAL A 112 -0.37 11.58 8.01
C VAL A 112 0.57 10.57 8.68
N LEU A 113 0.85 10.74 9.98
CA LEU A 113 1.67 9.81 10.75
C LEU A 113 1.02 8.43 10.82
N ALA A 114 -0.29 8.35 11.08
CA ALA A 114 -1.04 7.09 11.08
C ALA A 114 -0.91 6.37 9.73
N TYR A 115 -1.08 7.10 8.62
CA TYR A 115 -0.90 6.54 7.29
C TYR A 115 0.54 6.07 7.03
N MET A 116 1.55 6.81 7.45
CA MET A 116 2.94 6.40 7.28
C MET A 116 3.27 5.15 8.09
N PHE A 117 2.87 5.06 9.36
CA PHE A 117 3.03 3.85 10.16
C PHE A 117 2.32 2.65 9.53
N TYR A 118 1.13 2.87 8.95
CA TYR A 118 0.43 1.84 8.21
C TYR A 118 1.25 1.36 6.99
N VAL A 119 1.78 2.29 6.18
CA VAL A 119 2.60 1.97 5.00
C VAL A 119 3.88 1.21 5.39
N VAL A 120 4.58 1.64 6.45
CA VAL A 120 5.75 0.91 6.98
C VAL A 120 5.32 -0.48 7.43
N GLY A 121 4.20 -0.60 8.14
CA GLY A 121 3.68 -1.87 8.62
C GLY A 121 3.45 -2.89 7.51
N ILE A 122 2.74 -2.50 6.45
CA ILE A 122 2.51 -3.39 5.30
C ILE A 122 3.79 -3.68 4.51
N ALA A 123 4.73 -2.73 4.43
CA ALA A 123 6.01 -2.93 3.76
C ALA A 123 6.88 -3.94 4.52
N GLU A 124 6.99 -3.84 5.84
CA GLU A 124 7.74 -4.78 6.67
C GLU A 124 7.11 -6.18 6.68
N ILE A 125 5.77 -6.27 6.68
CA ILE A 125 5.08 -7.57 6.47
C ILE A 125 5.45 -8.16 5.11
N ALA A 126 5.43 -7.37 4.04
CA ALA A 126 5.82 -7.81 2.70
C ALA A 126 7.31 -8.22 2.60
N ARG A 127 8.17 -7.71 3.49
CA ARG A 127 9.58 -8.15 3.65
C ARG A 127 9.74 -9.42 4.48
N GLY A 128 8.64 -10.02 4.96
CA GLY A 128 8.65 -11.21 5.81
C GLY A 128 8.89 -10.91 7.30
N LYS A 129 8.96 -9.63 7.71
CA LYS A 129 9.19 -9.23 9.10
C LYS A 129 7.87 -8.95 9.81
N MET A 130 7.08 -10.01 9.97
CA MET A 130 5.70 -9.93 10.49
C MET A 130 5.61 -9.19 11.83
N ALA A 131 6.47 -9.50 12.79
CA ALA A 131 6.42 -8.88 14.13
C ALA A 131 6.67 -7.36 14.08
N GLN A 132 7.66 -6.92 13.29
CA GLN A 132 7.98 -5.50 13.12
C GLN A 132 6.83 -4.79 12.41
N GLY A 133 6.35 -5.35 11.30
CA GLY A 133 5.26 -4.74 10.56
C GLY A 133 3.97 -4.64 11.37
N LEU A 134 3.60 -5.67 12.13
CA LEU A 134 2.46 -5.61 13.04
C LEU A 134 2.63 -4.53 14.11
N ALA A 135 3.82 -4.35 14.69
CA ALA A 135 4.06 -3.27 15.65
C ALA A 135 3.80 -1.88 15.05
N GLU A 136 4.18 -1.65 13.79
CA GLU A 136 3.87 -0.40 13.09
C GLU A 136 2.37 -0.25 12.78
N ILE A 137 1.69 -1.34 12.43
CA ILE A 137 0.21 -1.35 12.28
C ILE A 137 -0.48 -0.95 13.60
N ASP A 138 0.04 -1.37 14.77
CA ASP A 138 -0.49 -0.93 16.06
C ASP A 138 -0.32 0.57 16.29
N LYS A 139 0.85 1.13 15.94
CA LYS A 139 1.05 2.58 16.02
C LYS A 139 0.04 3.33 15.16
N ALA A 140 -0.20 2.87 13.94
CA ALA A 140 -1.22 3.45 13.05
C ALA A 140 -2.63 3.40 13.69
N LEU A 141 -3.03 2.25 14.23
CA LEU A 141 -4.34 2.07 14.85
C LEU A 141 -4.50 2.81 16.19
N ASN A 142 -3.42 3.04 16.92
CA ASN A 142 -3.43 3.85 18.14
C ASN A 142 -3.77 5.31 17.83
N ILE A 143 -3.26 5.84 16.72
CA ILE A 143 -3.55 7.21 16.27
C ILE A 143 -4.93 7.27 15.60
N ASN A 144 -5.19 6.41 14.61
CA ASN A 144 -6.44 6.39 13.87
C ASN A 144 -7.05 4.97 13.82
N LYS A 145 -7.97 4.71 14.77
CA LYS A 145 -8.68 3.43 14.90
C LYS A 145 -9.57 3.10 13.69
N ALA A 146 -9.94 4.08 12.87
CA ALA A 146 -10.85 3.91 11.74
C ALA A 146 -10.15 3.41 10.46
N MET A 147 -8.81 3.28 10.46
CA MET A 147 -8.04 2.76 9.34
C MET A 147 -8.41 1.30 9.02
N ARG A 148 -9.26 1.12 8.01
CA ARG A 148 -9.89 -0.17 7.69
C ARG A 148 -8.88 -1.26 7.34
N HIS A 149 -7.93 -0.98 6.44
CA HIS A 149 -6.96 -1.98 6.01
C HIS A 149 -6.00 -2.37 7.15
N ALA A 150 -5.55 -1.41 7.96
CA ALA A 150 -4.77 -1.67 9.17
C ALA A 150 -5.52 -2.59 10.14
N ARG A 151 -6.83 -2.34 10.34
CA ARG A 151 -7.67 -3.20 11.19
C ARG A 151 -7.81 -4.61 10.61
N TRP A 152 -8.08 -4.74 9.31
CA TRP A 152 -8.16 -6.06 8.66
C TRP A 152 -6.87 -6.86 8.76
N ILE A 153 -5.72 -6.20 8.71
CA ILE A 153 -4.42 -6.85 8.93
C ILE A 153 -4.36 -7.41 10.36
N ARG A 154 -4.73 -6.61 11.36
CA ARG A 154 -4.74 -7.09 12.75
C ARG A 154 -5.76 -8.20 13.02
N GLU A 155 -6.88 -8.18 12.33
CA GLU A 155 -7.90 -9.23 12.41
C GLU A 155 -7.52 -10.50 11.63
N GLY A 156 -6.39 -10.51 10.91
CA GLY A 156 -5.99 -11.64 10.06
C GLY A 156 -6.88 -11.84 8.82
N LYS A 157 -7.63 -10.81 8.43
CA LYS A 157 -8.57 -10.82 7.29
C LYS A 157 -7.97 -10.20 6.03
N PHE A 158 -6.81 -9.56 6.15
CA PHE A 158 -6.12 -8.95 5.02
C PHE A 158 -5.16 -9.97 4.39
N LEU A 159 -5.42 -10.31 3.14
CA LEU A 159 -4.65 -11.32 2.42
C LEU A 159 -3.43 -10.66 1.78
N PHE A 160 -2.25 -11.01 2.29
CA PHE A 160 -1.00 -10.89 1.57
C PHE A 160 -0.65 -12.28 1.04
N ASP A 161 -0.69 -12.47 -0.28
CA ASP A 161 -0.03 -13.63 -0.86
C ASP A 161 1.46 -13.27 -1.03
N ILE A 162 2.26 -13.66 -0.04
CA ILE A 162 3.71 -13.42 0.06
C ILE A 162 4.50 -14.60 -0.55
N THR A 163 3.79 -15.63 -1.01
CA THR A 163 4.31 -16.86 -1.63
C THR A 163 4.52 -16.72 -3.14
#